data_AF-A0A1S0U368-F1
#
_entry.id   AF-A0A1S0U368-F1
#
_cell.length_a   1.000
_cell.length_b   1.000
_cell.length_c   1.000
_cell.angle_alpha   90.00
_cell.angle_beta   90.00
_cell.angle_gamma   90.00
#
_symmetry.space_group_name_H-M   'P 1'
#
loop_
_entity.id
_entity.type
_entity.pdbx_description
1 polymer ?
#
loop_
_entity_poly.entity_id
_entity_poly.type
_entity_poly.pdbx_seq_one_letter_code
_entity_poly.pdbx_strand_id
1 'polypeptide(L)'
;MALVPPSIASLRVGLASGSKERLTLLEQIGMQPTVRISNYDENLNKDLVIDEFVREIAHIKAATIAKLMDTKDYDVIIGCVTVVLFDNDIIGKPVDEQDARATLQSGRAGSYGIQACGGIFVEKIDGCYYNAVGSPINRLMRVPWKRVI
;
A
#
# COMPACT_ATOMS: atom_id res chain seq x y z
N MET A 1 3.93 -8.01 -24.34
CA MET A 1 4.04 -6.68 -23.69
C MET A 1 2.62 -6.20 -23.44
N ALA A 2 2.17 -6.11 -22.18
CA ALA A 2 0.84 -5.61 -21.89
C ALA A 2 0.80 -4.11 -22.24
N LEU A 3 -0.16 -3.69 -23.06
CA LEU A 3 -0.33 -2.29 -23.44
C LEU A 3 -0.77 -1.52 -22.20
N VAL A 4 0.09 -0.65 -21.69
CA VAL A 4 -0.27 0.34 -20.66
C VAL A 4 -1.25 1.32 -21.32
N PRO A 5 -2.47 1.54 -20.76
CA PRO A 5 -3.39 2.52 -21.30
C PRO A 5 -2.72 3.89 -21.33
N PRO A 6 -2.71 4.60 -22.48
CA PRO A 6 -2.07 5.93 -22.58
C PRO A 6 -2.57 6.92 -21.53
N SER A 7 -3.81 6.76 -21.07
CA SER A 7 -4.39 7.57 -20.00
C SER A 7 -3.61 7.48 -18.70
N ILE A 8 -3.17 6.28 -18.27
CA ILE A 8 -2.56 6.08 -16.94
C ILE A 8 -1.12 6.59 -16.88
N ALA A 9 -0.35 6.42 -17.96
CA ALA A 9 1.02 6.88 -18.05
C ALA A 9 1.14 8.42 -18.11
N SER A 10 0.06 9.09 -18.51
CA SER A 10 -0.02 10.54 -18.62
C SER A 10 -0.50 11.25 -17.34
N LEU A 11 -0.82 10.49 -16.29
CA LEU A 11 -1.28 11.04 -15.01
C LEU A 11 -0.09 11.50 -14.17
N ARG A 12 -0.21 12.69 -13.61
CA ARG A 12 0.66 13.18 -12.53
C ARG A 12 0.16 12.55 -11.24
N VAL A 13 0.85 11.51 -10.79
CA VAL A 13 0.43 10.73 -9.62
C VAL A 13 1.21 11.18 -8.40
N GLY A 14 0.53 11.60 -7.33
CA GLY A 14 1.14 11.72 -6.00
C GLY A 14 1.02 10.40 -5.24
N LEU A 15 2.12 9.82 -4.77
CA LEU A 15 2.09 8.64 -3.91
C LEU A 15 2.28 9.06 -2.45
N ALA A 16 1.22 8.93 -1.64
CA ALA A 16 1.22 9.21 -0.21
C ALA A 16 1.80 8.04 0.61
N SER A 17 3.01 7.58 0.25
CA SER A 17 3.67 6.45 0.90
C SER A 17 5.18 6.48 0.72
N GLY A 18 5.93 6.17 1.78
CA GLY A 18 7.38 5.95 1.72
C GLY A 18 7.80 4.53 1.34
N SER A 19 6.88 3.61 1.04
CA SER A 19 7.20 2.22 0.68
C SER A 19 7.78 2.13 -0.74
N LYS A 20 8.98 1.56 -0.84
CA LYS A 20 9.66 1.30 -2.11
C LYS A 20 8.91 0.27 -2.95
N GLU A 21 8.30 -0.71 -2.29
CA GLU A 21 7.53 -1.78 -2.92
C GLU A 21 6.31 -1.20 -3.63
N ARG A 22 5.56 -0.29 -2.97
CA ARG A 22 4.40 0.37 -3.56
C ARG A 22 4.79 1.25 -4.76
N LEU A 23 5.90 1.99 -4.65
CA LEU A 23 6.44 2.76 -5.77
C LEU A 23 6.75 1.84 -6.96
N THR A 24 7.50 0.75 -6.70
CA THR A 24 7.90 -0.22 -7.73
C THR A 24 6.68 -0.83 -8.42
N LEU A 25 5.64 -1.20 -7.67
CA LEU A 25 4.41 -1.76 -8.24
C LEU A 25 3.68 -0.77 -9.15
N LEU A 26 3.63 0.52 -8.81
CA LEU A 26 2.99 1.54 -9.65
C LEU A 26 3.82 1.83 -10.90
N GLU A 27 5.15 1.87 -10.79
CA GLU A 27 6.05 2.02 -11.94
C GLU A 27 5.93 0.84 -12.92
N GLN A 28 5.74 -0.38 -12.41
CA GLN A 28 5.53 -1.58 -13.23
C GLN A 28 4.29 -1.51 -14.12
N ILE A 29 3.27 -0.73 -13.74
CA ILE A 29 2.08 -0.50 -14.57
C ILE A 29 2.17 0.79 -15.42
N GLY A 30 3.36 1.40 -15.47
CA GLY A 30 3.66 2.56 -16.30
C GLY A 30 3.25 3.92 -15.72
N MET A 31 2.89 3.99 -14.43
CA MET A 31 2.74 5.28 -13.75
C MET A 31 4.11 5.88 -13.43
N GLN A 32 4.16 7.20 -13.19
CA GLN A 32 5.35 7.90 -12.71
C GLN A 32 5.03 8.66 -11.41
N PRO A 33 4.94 7.97 -10.26
CA PRO A 33 4.50 8.59 -9.03
C PRO A 33 5.56 9.48 -8.41
N THR A 34 5.15 10.68 -8.00
CA THR A 34 5.94 11.55 -7.13
C THR A 34 5.68 11.18 -5.68
N VAL A 35 6.69 10.66 -4.99
CA VAL A 35 6.58 10.25 -3.59
C VAL A 35 6.46 11.45 -2.65
N ARG A 36 5.47 11.39 -1.74
CA ARG A 36 5.32 12.29 -0.60
C ARG A 36 4.96 11.48 0.64
N ILE A 37 5.72 11.65 1.72
CA ILE A 37 5.53 10.88 2.95
C ILE A 37 4.56 11.66 3.84
N SER A 38 3.42 11.05 4.16
CA SER A 38 2.58 11.52 5.26
C SER A 38 3.21 11.03 6.57
N ASN A 39 3.65 11.93 7.45
CA ASN A 39 4.07 11.59 8.81
C ASN A 39 2.83 11.31 9.70
N TYR A 40 1.96 10.40 9.28
CA TYR A 40 0.81 9.98 10.06
C TYR A 40 1.22 8.80 10.93
N ASP A 41 1.00 8.95 12.23
CA ASP A 41 1.18 7.88 13.20
C ASP A 41 0.07 6.85 12.98
N GLU A 42 0.42 5.66 12.52
CA GLU A 42 -0.52 4.56 12.24
C GLU A 42 -0.99 3.90 13.55
N ASN A 43 -1.18 4.69 14.60
CA ASN A 43 -1.67 4.25 15.90
C ASN A 43 -3.12 3.76 15.75
N LEU A 44 -3.25 2.43 15.84
CA LEU A 44 -4.44 1.69 15.49
C LEU A 44 -5.53 1.92 16.55
N ASN A 45 -6.66 2.53 16.18
CA ASN A 45 -7.87 2.37 16.97
C ASN A 45 -8.41 0.96 16.71
N LYS A 46 -8.24 0.07 17.68
CA LYS A 46 -8.58 -1.36 17.57
C LYS A 46 -10.09 -1.65 17.68
N ASP A 47 -10.91 -0.64 17.98
CA ASP A 47 -12.36 -0.78 18.15
C ASP A 47 -13.14 -0.65 16.83
N LEU A 48 -12.47 -0.23 15.74
CA LEU A 48 -13.10 -0.11 14.42
C LEU A 48 -13.14 -1.46 13.68
N VAL A 49 -14.15 -1.63 12.84
CA VAL A 49 -14.16 -2.69 11.83
C VAL A 49 -12.95 -2.49 10.92
N ILE A 50 -12.12 -3.52 10.75
CA ILE A 50 -10.81 -3.39 10.08
C ILE A 50 -10.90 -2.81 8.67
N ASP A 51 -11.95 -3.15 7.93
CA ASP A 51 -12.18 -2.61 6.59
C ASP A 51 -12.38 -1.10 6.58
N GLU A 52 -13.10 -0.56 7.57
CA GLU A 52 -13.31 0.87 7.73
C GLU A 52 -12.01 1.55 8.14
N PHE A 53 -11.30 0.95 9.11
CA PHE A 53 -10.00 1.42 9.57
C PHE A 53 -8.99 1.57 8.41
N VAL A 54 -8.81 0.52 7.60
CA VAL A 54 -7.88 0.52 6.47
C VAL A 54 -8.26 1.60 5.44
N ARG A 55 -9.55 1.80 5.18
CA ARG A 55 -10.02 2.83 4.24
C ARG A 55 -9.79 4.24 4.78
N GLU A 56 -10.11 4.46 6.06
CA GLU A 56 -9.92 5.74 6.75
C GLU A 56 -8.45 6.18 6.68
N ILE A 57 -7.52 5.29 7.05
CA ILE A 57 -6.09 5.59 7.03
C ILE A 57 -5.58 5.84 5.61
N ALA A 58 -5.97 5.03 4.64
CA ALA A 58 -5.60 5.26 3.24
C ALA A 58 -6.09 6.65 2.75
N HIS A 59 -7.33 7.02 3.10
CA HIS A 59 -7.90 8.31 2.74
C HIS A 59 -7.17 9.47 3.43
N ILE A 60 -6.91 9.38 4.74
CA ILE A 60 -6.20 10.42 5.51
C ILE A 60 -4.81 10.67 4.93
N LYS A 61 -4.07 9.61 4.58
CA LYS A 61 -2.73 9.75 3.96
C LYS A 61 -2.82 10.52 2.64
N ALA A 62 -3.75 10.16 1.77
CA ALA A 62 -3.98 10.87 0.51
C ALA A 62 -4.38 12.33 0.73
N ALA A 63 -5.37 12.57 1.60
CA ALA A 63 -5.88 13.91 1.91
C ALA A 63 -4.82 14.81 2.56
N THR A 64 -3.92 14.25 3.36
CA THR A 64 -2.81 14.98 3.98
C THR A 64 -1.85 15.49 2.91
N ILE A 65 -1.47 14.64 1.96
CA ILE A 65 -0.61 15.06 0.85
C ILE A 65 -1.34 16.04 -0.09
N ALA A 66 -2.65 15.88 -0.29
CA ALA A 66 -3.44 16.80 -1.11
C ALA A 66 -3.43 18.25 -0.57
N LYS A 67 -3.34 18.43 0.75
CA LYS A 67 -3.23 19.75 1.40
C LYS A 67 -1.83 20.37 1.28
N LEU A 68 -0.81 19.56 0.99
CA LEU A 68 0.60 19.97 0.93
C LEU A 68 1.09 20.18 -0.51
N MET A 69 0.28 19.86 -1.51
CA MET A 69 0.61 19.97 -2.93
C MET A 69 -0.35 20.92 -3.62
N ASP A 70 0.15 21.67 -4.60
CA ASP A 70 -0.73 22.43 -5.48
C ASP A 70 -1.56 21.44 -6.32
N THR A 71 -2.83 21.75 -6.55
CA THR A 71 -3.71 20.94 -7.41
C THR A 71 -3.21 20.87 -8.85
N LYS A 72 -2.33 21.79 -9.26
CA LYS A 72 -1.64 21.75 -10.56
C LYS A 72 -0.52 20.72 -10.61
N ASP A 73 -0.10 20.10 -9.52
CA ASP A 73 1.04 19.18 -9.48
C ASP A 73 0.63 17.71 -9.54
N TYR A 74 -0.67 17.42 -9.42
CA TYR A 74 -1.20 16.06 -9.47
C TYR A 74 -2.56 16.02 -10.17
N ASP A 75 -2.84 14.92 -10.87
CA ASP A 75 -4.18 14.55 -11.33
C ASP A 75 -4.87 13.61 -10.33
N VAL A 76 -4.07 12.83 -9.59
CA VAL A 76 -4.53 11.87 -8.60
C VAL A 76 -3.50 11.73 -7.48
N ILE A 77 -3.99 11.55 -6.25
CA ILE A 77 -3.16 11.13 -5.12
C ILE A 77 -3.61 9.74 -4.68
N ILE A 78 -2.66 8.83 -4.54
CA ILE A 78 -2.87 7.47 -4.10
C ILE A 78 -2.37 7.33 -2.66
N GLY A 79 -3.30 7.08 -1.74
CA GLY A 79 -3.01 6.67 -0.37
C GLY A 79 -3.10 5.16 -0.24
N CYS A 80 -2.11 4.56 0.44
CA CYS A 80 -2.08 3.12 0.68
C CYS A 80 -1.77 2.82 2.14
N VAL A 81 -2.44 1.78 2.64
CA VAL A 81 -2.14 1.13 3.90
C VAL A 81 -2.33 -0.37 3.71
N THR A 82 -1.54 -1.14 4.45
CA THR A 82 -1.59 -2.61 4.42
C THR A 82 -1.44 -3.04 5.86
N VAL A 83 -2.36 -3.89 6.32
CA VAL A 83 -2.35 -4.45 7.67
C VAL A 83 -2.27 -5.96 7.56
N VAL A 84 -1.63 -6.58 8.54
CA VAL A 84 -1.60 -8.04 8.69
C VAL A 84 -2.54 -8.38 9.83
N LEU A 85 -3.48 -9.28 9.57
CA LEU A 85 -4.38 -9.83 10.58
C LEU A 85 -3.99 -11.28 10.84
N PHE A 86 -3.93 -11.67 12.11
CA PHE A 86 -3.75 -13.05 12.54
C PHE A 86 -4.66 -13.29 13.75
N ASP A 87 -5.54 -14.29 13.69
CA ASP A 87 -6.53 -14.58 14.75
C ASP A 87 -7.30 -13.35 15.27
N ASN A 88 -7.72 -12.48 14.35
CA ASN A 88 -8.38 -11.17 14.60
C ASN A 88 -7.50 -10.08 15.22
N ASP A 89 -6.23 -10.36 15.49
CA ASP A 89 -5.27 -9.36 15.94
C ASP A 89 -4.56 -8.70 14.76
N ILE A 90 -4.47 -7.37 14.79
CA ILE A 90 -3.60 -6.63 13.87
C ILE A 90 -2.15 -6.81 14.34
N ILE A 91 -1.34 -7.43 13.48
CA ILE A 91 0.10 -7.53 13.68
C ILE A 91 0.78 -6.34 13.00
N GLY A 92 1.42 -5.51 13.82
CA GLY A 92 2.21 -4.38 13.36
C GLY A 92 3.55 -4.80 12.76
N LYS A 93 4.32 -3.80 12.32
CA LYS A 93 5.73 -4.02 12.00
C LYS A 93 6.48 -4.35 13.29
N PRO A 94 7.45 -5.27 13.24
CA PRO A 94 8.25 -5.57 14.42
C PRO A 94 9.04 -4.32 14.85
N VAL A 95 9.11 -4.09 16.15
CA VAL A 95 9.84 -2.93 16.69
C VAL A 95 11.36 -3.15 16.65
N ASP A 96 11.80 -4.41 16.73
CA ASP A 96 13.19 -4.84 16.66
C ASP A 96 13.31 -6.29 16.16
N GLU A 97 14.55 -6.79 16.07
CA GLU A 97 14.84 -8.16 15.62
C GLU A 97 14.28 -9.23 16.57
N GLN A 98 14.23 -8.95 17.87
CA GLN A 98 13.76 -9.90 18.87
C GLN A 98 12.24 -10.10 18.74
N ASP A 99 11.50 -9.01 18.57
CA ASP A 99 10.06 -9.02 18.27
C ASP A 99 9.75 -9.70 16.93
N ALA A 100 10.58 -9.44 15.90
CA ALA A 100 10.46 -10.13 14.62
C ALA A 100 10.62 -11.65 14.77
N ARG A 101 11.67 -12.09 15.48
CA ARG A 101 11.92 -13.51 15.74
C ARG A 101 10.80 -14.14 16.56
N ALA A 102 10.32 -13.47 17.60
CA ALA A 102 9.22 -13.95 18.43
C ALA A 102 7.93 -14.13 17.62
N THR A 103 7.61 -13.16 16.76
CA THR A 103 6.44 -13.23 15.86
C THR A 103 6.54 -14.42 14.91
N LEU A 104 7.67 -14.61 14.23
CA LEU A 104 7.87 -15.76 13.33
C LEU A 104 7.83 -17.11 14.07
N GLN A 105 8.45 -17.20 15.26
CA GLN A 105 8.45 -18.42 16.07
C GLN A 105 7.06 -18.79 16.59
N SER A 106 6.20 -17.80 16.82
CA SER A 106 4.79 -18.03 17.19
C SER A 106 3.90 -18.48 16.04
N GLY A 107 4.43 -18.60 14.82
CA GLY A 107 3.65 -18.94 13.62
C GLY A 107 2.81 -17.79 13.06
N ARG A 108 3.01 -16.56 13.57
CA ARG A 108 2.26 -15.37 13.14
C ARG A 108 2.91 -14.72 11.91
N ALA A 109 2.07 -14.18 11.03
CA ALA A 109 2.52 -13.30 9.95
C ALA A 109 2.83 -11.88 10.48
N GLY A 110 3.53 -11.05 9.69
CA GLY A 110 3.77 -9.63 10.04
C GLY A 110 5.25 -9.25 10.19
N SER A 111 6.14 -10.24 10.32
CA SER A 111 7.59 -10.02 10.41
C SER A 111 8.37 -10.57 9.20
N TYR A 112 7.69 -10.78 8.08
CA TYR A 112 8.31 -11.08 6.79
C TYR A 112 7.54 -10.40 5.66
N GLY A 113 8.23 -10.12 4.55
CA GLY A 113 7.59 -9.74 3.29
C GLY A 113 7.47 -10.96 2.38
N ILE A 114 6.39 -11.06 1.61
CA ILE A 114 6.14 -12.17 0.68
C ILE A 114 7.16 -12.26 -0.49
N GLN A 115 8.01 -11.25 -0.62
CA GLN A 115 9.05 -11.17 -1.65
C GLN A 115 10.39 -11.73 -1.15
N ALA A 116 11.28 -12.02 -2.10
CA ALA A 116 12.64 -12.49 -1.81
C ALA A 116 12.65 -13.71 -0.86
N CYS A 117 13.49 -13.70 0.18
CA CYS A 117 13.61 -14.81 1.11
C CYS A 117 12.34 -15.07 1.92
N GLY A 118 11.51 -14.06 2.21
CA GLY A 118 10.28 -14.29 2.97
C GLY A 118 9.22 -15.07 2.19
N GLY A 119 9.32 -15.11 0.86
CA GLY A 119 8.46 -15.94 0.01
C GLY A 119 8.61 -17.45 0.27
N ILE A 120 9.74 -17.91 0.86
CA ILE A 120 9.93 -19.33 1.20
C ILE A 120 8.96 -19.81 2.28
N PHE A 121 8.39 -18.88 3.06
CA PHE A 121 7.41 -19.19 4.11
C PHE A 121 5.97 -19.24 3.58
N VAL A 122 5.75 -18.86 2.32
CA VAL A 122 4.41 -18.79 1.72
C VAL A 122 4.16 -20.02 0.87
N GLU A 123 3.32 -20.93 1.37
CA GLU A 123 2.89 -22.12 0.65
C GLU A 123 1.89 -21.79 -0.48
N LYS A 124 0.92 -20.92 -0.19
CA LYS A 124 -0.13 -20.51 -1.13
C LYS A 124 -0.59 -19.08 -0.82
N ILE A 125 -1.03 -18.38 -1.85
CA ILE A 125 -1.80 -17.14 -1.72
C ILE A 125 -3.22 -17.40 -2.21
N ASP A 126 -4.21 -17.05 -1.39
CA ASP A 126 -5.59 -16.93 -1.83
C ASP A 126 -5.95 -15.45 -1.99
N GLY A 127 -6.20 -15.01 -3.22
CA GLY A 127 -6.42 -13.60 -3.56
C GLY A 127 -5.32 -12.97 -4.41
N CYS A 128 -4.98 -11.70 -4.13
CA CYS A 128 -4.08 -10.90 -4.96
C CYS A 128 -2.68 -10.77 -4.35
N TYR A 129 -1.67 -11.37 -5.00
CA TYR A 129 -0.26 -11.22 -4.62
C TYR A 129 0.17 -9.74 -4.49
N TYR A 130 -0.19 -8.89 -5.46
CA TYR A 130 0.21 -7.48 -5.43
C TYR A 130 -0.39 -6.72 -4.24
N ASN A 131 -1.61 -7.11 -3.81
CA ASN A 131 -2.20 -6.55 -2.60
C ASN A 131 -1.42 -6.95 -1.34
N ALA A 132 -0.96 -8.20 -1.26
CA ALA A 132 -0.09 -8.68 -0.18
C ALA A 132 1.28 -7.98 -0.16
N VAL A 133 1.84 -7.66 -1.34
CA VAL A 133 3.06 -6.85 -1.45
C VAL A 133 2.82 -5.40 -1.01
N GLY A 134 1.62 -4.86 -1.27
CA GLY A 134 1.18 -3.58 -0.69
C GLY A 134 0.39 -2.65 -1.60
N SER A 135 0.10 -3.04 -2.86
CA SER A 135 -0.76 -2.26 -3.76
C SER A 135 -1.53 -3.15 -4.75
N PRO A 136 -2.87 -3.07 -4.82
CA PRO A 136 -3.69 -3.89 -5.71
C PRO A 136 -3.67 -3.34 -7.15
N ILE A 137 -2.52 -3.41 -7.84
CA ILE A 137 -2.31 -2.82 -9.17
C ILE A 137 -3.27 -3.37 -10.24
N ASN A 138 -3.69 -4.63 -10.12
CA ASN A 138 -4.71 -5.24 -10.97
C ASN A 138 -6.07 -4.52 -10.88
N ARG A 139 -6.41 -3.97 -9.71
CA ARG A 139 -7.63 -3.19 -9.48
C ARG A 139 -7.44 -1.75 -9.95
N LEU A 140 -6.26 -1.15 -9.71
CA LEU A 140 -5.93 0.20 -10.18
C LEU A 140 -6.01 0.31 -11.71
N MET A 141 -5.60 -0.71 -12.45
CA MET A 141 -5.71 -0.74 -13.91
C MET A 141 -7.15 -0.76 -14.43
N ARG A 142 -8.13 -1.11 -13.58
CA ARG A 142 -9.55 -1.15 -13.93
C ARG A 142 -10.30 0.12 -13.52
N VAL A 143 -9.65 1.00 -12.75
CA VAL A 143 -10.26 2.28 -12.40
C VAL A 143 -10.39 3.11 -13.68
N PRO A 144 -11.58 3.65 -13.97
CA PRO A 144 -11.75 4.57 -15.09
C PRO A 144 -11.15 5.92 -14.68
N TRP A 145 -9.82 6.04 -14.80
CA TRP A 145 -9.10 7.28 -14.55
C TRP A 145 -9.58 8.34 -15.54
N LYS A 146 -10.50 9.20 -15.10
CA LYS A 146 -10.92 10.37 -15.87
C LYS A 146 -10.00 11.53 -15.49
N ARG A 147 -9.40 12.18 -16.48
CA ARG A 147 -8.89 13.54 -16.27
C ARG A 147 -10.09 14.41 -15.93
N VAL A 148 -10.11 14.98 -14.74
CA VAL A 148 -10.95 16.14 -14.47
C VAL A 148 -10.22 17.29 -15.16
N ILE A 149 -10.72 17.65 -16.34
CA ILE A 149 -10.22 18.76 -17.15
C ILE A 149 -10.76 20.07 -16.58
#